data_AF-A0A164DGN1-F1
#
_entry.id   AF-A0A164DGN1-F1
#
_cell.length_a   1.000
_cell.length_b   1.000
_cell.length_c   1.000
_cell.angle_alpha   90.00
_cell.angle_beta   90.00
_cell.angle_gamma   90.00
#
_symmetry.space_group_name_H-M   'P 1'
#
loop_
_entity.id
_entity.type
_entity.pdbx_description
1 polymer ?
#
loop_
_entity_poly.entity_id
_entity_poly.type
_entity_poly.pdbx_seq_one_letter_code
_entity_poly.pdbx_strand_id
1 'polypeptide(L)'
;MSLLFDVIADIILFYLRNDMKLKHHIAKLSEFEWFRKLHEDTKYTRLIWNNRKNKKFILSSTNMEALINSEKKQKEFVRLVHDEYKKRR
;
A
#
# COMPACT_ATOMS: atom_id res chain seq x y z
N MET A 1 -15.81 -12.40 -14.21
CA MET A 1 -15.07 -11.12 -14.31
C MET A 1 -14.42 -10.88 -12.96
N SER A 2 -13.07 -10.94 -12.95
CA SER A 2 -12.10 -10.52 -11.93
C SER A 2 -12.28 -10.87 -10.43
N LEU A 3 -11.93 -12.10 -10.06
CA LEU A 3 -11.64 -12.48 -8.65
C LEU A 3 -10.59 -11.56 -7.97
N LEU A 4 -9.76 -10.85 -8.74
CA LEU A 4 -8.67 -10.00 -8.24
C LEU A 4 -9.16 -8.65 -7.70
N PHE A 5 -10.19 -8.05 -8.32
CA PHE A 5 -10.78 -6.81 -7.78
C PHE A 5 -11.53 -7.07 -6.48
N ASP A 6 -12.16 -8.24 -6.37
CA ASP A 6 -12.90 -8.65 -5.17
C ASP A 6 -11.95 -8.81 -3.96
N VAL A 7 -10.78 -9.43 -4.16
CA VAL A 7 -9.77 -9.58 -3.09
C VAL A 7 -9.25 -8.23 -2.60
N ILE A 8 -8.97 -7.29 -3.50
CA ILE A 8 -8.53 -5.93 -3.11
C ILE A 8 -9.65 -5.19 -2.38
N ALA A 9 -10.89 -5.30 -2.84
CA ALA A 9 -12.06 -4.67 -2.21
C ALA A 9 -12.28 -5.20 -0.79
N ASP A 10 -12.17 -6.52 -0.59
CA ASP A 10 -12.28 -7.18 0.71
C ASP A 10 -11.16 -6.74 1.67
N ILE A 11 -9.92 -6.60 1.18
CA ILE A 11 -8.80 -6.06 1.96
C ILE A 11 -9.11 -4.61 2.39
N ILE A 12 -9.53 -3.75 1.47
CA ILE A 12 -9.84 -2.34 1.78
C ILE A 12 -10.97 -2.24 2.80
N LEU A 13 -12.01 -3.08 2.67
CA LEU A 13 -13.11 -3.15 3.62
C LEU A 13 -12.62 -3.64 4.98
N PHE A 14 -11.83 -4.71 5.02
CA PHE A 14 -11.32 -5.30 6.26
C PHE A 14 -10.48 -4.32 7.09
N TYR A 15 -9.65 -3.50 6.46
CA TYR A 15 -8.82 -2.50 7.14
C TYR A 15 -9.54 -1.15 7.38
N LEU A 16 -10.86 -1.20 7.61
CA LEU A 16 -11.77 -0.09 7.95
C LEU A 16 -11.25 0.75 9.15
N ARG A 17 -10.42 1.75 8.86
CA ARG A 17 -10.22 2.94 9.70
C ARG A 17 -10.83 4.17 9.02
N ASN A 18 -11.14 5.22 9.80
CA ASN A 18 -11.65 6.53 9.33
C ASN A 18 -10.63 7.35 8.53
N ASP A 19 -9.87 6.72 7.63
CA ASP A 19 -8.87 7.39 6.79
C ASP A 19 -9.21 7.21 5.30
N MET A 20 -10.22 7.96 4.86
CA MET A 20 -10.73 7.90 3.49
C MET A 20 -9.66 8.24 2.44
N LYS A 21 -8.74 9.15 2.79
CA LYS A 21 -7.62 9.52 1.90
C LYS A 21 -6.65 8.35 1.73
N LEU A 22 -6.27 7.68 2.83
CA LEU A 22 -5.43 6.49 2.76
C LEU A 22 -6.10 5.39 1.93
N LYS A 23 -7.40 5.14 2.13
CA LYS A 23 -8.15 4.15 1.33
C LYS A 23 -8.12 4.47 -0.16
N HIS A 24 -8.41 5.71 -0.53
CA HIS A 24 -8.40 6.14 -1.92
C HIS A 24 -7.01 5.98 -2.56
N HIS A 25 -5.96 6.39 -1.84
CA HIS A 25 -4.59 6.26 -2.32
C HIS A 25 -4.15 4.80 -2.46
N ILE A 26 -4.50 3.93 -1.51
CA ILE A 26 -4.22 2.50 -1.59
C ILE A 26 -4.98 1.88 -2.77
N ALA A 27 -6.26 2.19 -2.95
CA ALA A 27 -7.04 1.69 -4.08
C ALA A 27 -6.39 2.08 -5.42
N LYS A 28 -5.98 3.34 -5.56
CA LYS A 28 -5.27 3.83 -6.75
C LYS A 28 -3.93 3.13 -6.96
N LEU A 29 -3.15 2.91 -5.90
CA LEU A 29 -1.89 2.18 -6.01
C LEU A 29 -2.10 0.69 -6.37
N SER A 30 -3.19 0.07 -5.91
CA SER A 30 -3.53 -1.33 -6.20
C SER A 30 -3.91 -1.57 -7.66
N GLU A 31 -4.12 -0.52 -8.47
CA GLU A 31 -4.22 -0.63 -9.93
C GLU A 31 -2.86 -1.00 -10.57
N PHE A 32 -1.75 -0.72 -9.88
CA PHE A 32 -0.40 -1.03 -10.35
C PHE A 32 0.09 -2.39 -9.83
N GLU A 33 0.57 -3.23 -10.73
CA GLU A 33 0.95 -4.62 -10.41
C GLU A 33 2.03 -4.71 -9.30
N TRP A 34 3.02 -3.80 -9.30
CA TRP A 34 4.10 -3.79 -8.32
C TRP A 34 3.60 -3.59 -6.89
N PHE A 35 2.58 -2.73 -6.71
CA PHE A 35 2.01 -2.46 -5.39
C PHE A 35 0.98 -3.53 -5.03
N ARG A 36 0.18 -3.97 -6.00
CA ARG A 36 -0.79 -5.06 -5.79
C ARG A 36 -0.13 -6.32 -5.23
N LYS A 37 0.96 -6.78 -5.86
CA LYS A 37 1.73 -7.95 -5.37
C LYS A 37 2.24 -7.76 -3.93
N LEU A 38 2.61 -6.54 -3.57
CA LEU A 38 3.04 -6.21 -2.21
C LEU A 38 1.86 -6.15 -1.23
N HIS A 39 0.71 -5.64 -1.67
CA HIS A 39 -0.45 -5.37 -0.84
C HIS A 39 -1.32 -6.59 -0.58
N GLU A 40 -1.39 -7.54 -1.51
CA GLU A 40 -2.09 -8.82 -1.35
C GLU A 40 -1.37 -9.78 -0.39
N ASP A 41 -0.06 -9.63 -0.24
CA ASP A 41 0.71 -10.42 0.71
C ASP A 41 0.40 -10.00 2.15
N THR A 42 -0.32 -10.89 2.87
CA THR A 42 -0.82 -10.66 4.23
C THR A 42 0.24 -10.13 5.21
N LYS A 43 1.52 -10.52 5.04
CA LYS A 43 2.62 -10.06 5.89
C LYS A 43 2.85 -8.55 5.75
N TYR A 44 2.65 -8.01 4.56
CA TYR A 44 2.87 -6.61 4.22
C TYR A 44 1.56 -5.81 4.24
N THR A 45 0.41 -6.40 3.92
CA THR A 45 -0.91 -5.75 3.98
C THR A 45 -1.10 -5.07 5.33
N ARG A 46 -0.94 -5.83 6.42
CA ARG A 46 -1.09 -5.31 7.79
C ARG A 46 -0.10 -4.18 8.09
N LEU A 47 1.11 -4.27 7.54
CA LEU A 47 2.15 -3.27 7.75
C LEU A 47 1.84 -1.96 7.00
N ILE A 48 1.41 -2.05 5.74
CA ILE A 48 0.96 -0.92 4.93
C ILE A 48 -0.18 -0.17 5.64
N TRP A 49 -1.17 -0.90 6.16
CA TRP A 49 -2.33 -0.32 6.83
C TRP A 49 -2.11 0.17 8.25
N ASN A 50 -1.00 -0.18 8.93
CA ASN A 50 -0.84 0.13 10.36
C ASN A 50 0.49 0.80 10.72
N ASN A 51 1.54 0.67 9.92
CA ASN A 51 2.82 1.31 10.21
C ASN A 51 2.74 2.83 9.94
N ARG A 52 3.11 3.65 10.94
CA ARG A 52 3.05 5.11 10.86
C ARG A 52 3.89 5.69 9.71
N LYS A 53 5.06 5.10 9.42
CA LYS A 53 5.93 5.55 8.31
C LYS A 53 5.29 5.26 6.97
N ASN A 54 4.79 4.04 6.77
CA ASN A 54 4.12 3.64 5.53
C ASN A 54 2.89 4.52 5.28
N LYS A 55 2.06 4.74 6.31
CA LYS A 55 0.90 5.64 6.24
C LYS A 55 1.29 7.05 5.85
N LYS A 56 2.26 7.66 6.55
CA LYS A 56 2.72 9.02 6.25
C LYS A 56 3.22 9.13 4.81
N PHE A 57 3.88 8.08 4.32
CA PHE A 57 4.37 8.03 2.94
C PHE A 57 3.21 8.05 1.95
N ILE A 58 2.23 7.14 2.10
CA ILE A 58 1.07 7.02 1.18
C ILE A 58 0.13 8.22 1.29
N LEU A 59 -0.07 8.81 2.48
CA LEU A 59 -0.98 9.94 2.67
C LEU A 59 -0.50 11.25 2.02
N SER A 60 0.80 11.37 1.77
CA SER A 60 1.40 12.54 1.13
C SER A 60 1.10 12.53 -0.37
N SER A 61 0.42 13.58 -0.85
CA SER A 61 0.07 13.70 -2.28
C SER A 61 1.31 13.76 -3.17
N THR A 62 2.37 14.45 -2.73
CA THR A 62 3.65 14.51 -3.44
C THR A 62 4.31 13.14 -3.55
N ASN A 63 4.29 12.34 -2.48
CA ASN A 63 4.83 11.00 -2.53
C ASN A 63 3.98 10.07 -3.40
N MET A 64 2.65 10.23 -3.39
CA MET A 64 1.76 9.47 -4.26
C MET A 64 2.02 9.73 -5.73
N GLU A 65 2.17 10.98 -6.11
CA GLU A 65 2.54 11.35 -7.47
C GLU A 65 3.89 10.72 -7.85
N ALA A 66 4.87 10.77 -6.93
CA ALA A 66 6.16 10.13 -7.13
C ALA A 66 6.06 8.59 -7.24
N LEU A 67 5.17 7.93 -6.48
CA LEU A 67 4.93 6.49 -6.55
C LEU A 67 4.28 6.07 -7.87
N ILE A 68 3.41 6.91 -8.42
CA ILE A 68 2.77 6.66 -9.71
C ILE A 68 3.78 6.83 -10.85
N ASN A 69 4.60 7.88 -10.80
CA ASN A 69 5.41 8.32 -11.94
C ASN A 69 6.87 7.85 -11.92
N SER A 70 7.38 7.27 -10.82
CA SER A 70 8.81 6.93 -10.70
C SER A 70 9.06 5.53 -10.16
N GLU A 71 9.63 4.67 -11.01
CA GLU A 71 10.05 3.31 -10.63
C GLU A 71 11.07 3.32 -9.47
N LYS A 72 11.97 4.31 -9.42
CA LYS A 72 12.91 4.49 -8.30
C LYS A 72 12.16 4.65 -6.98
N LYS A 73 11.11 5.47 -6.97
CA LYS A 73 10.29 5.72 -5.77
C LYS A 73 9.46 4.50 -5.38
N GLN A 74 8.98 3.73 -6.36
CA GLN A 74 8.31 2.45 -6.13
C GLN A 74 9.26 1.47 -5.42
N LYS A 75 10.50 1.31 -5.93
CA LYS A 75 11.54 0.48 -5.30
C LYS A 75 11.90 0.94 -3.89
N GLU A 76 12.04 2.26 -3.69
CA GLU A 76 12.28 2.84 -2.36
C GLU A 76 11.16 2.50 -1.37
N PHE A 77 9.89 2.57 -1.80
CA PHE A 77 8.75 2.23 -0.95
C PHE A 77 8.69 0.74 -0.64
N VAL A 78 8.88 -0.14 -1.63
CA VAL A 78 8.96 -1.60 -1.41
C VAL A 78 10.04 -1.93 -0.38
N ARG A 79 11.23 -1.33 -0.53
CA ARG A 79 12.33 -1.50 0.43
C ARG A 79 11.95 -1.01 1.82
N LEU A 80 11.30 0.14 1.93
CA LEU A 80 10.81 0.67 3.21
C LEU A 80 9.83 -0.28 3.90
N VAL A 81 8.90 -0.88 3.15
CA VAL A 81 7.97 -1.89 3.68
C VAL A 81 8.72 -3.13 4.15
N HIS A 82 9.69 -3.62 3.38
CA HIS A 82 10.53 -4.76 3.77
C HIS A 82 11.38 -4.48 5.02
N ASP A 83 12.00 -3.31 5.11
CA ASP A 83 12.84 -2.92 6.25
C ASP A 83 12.01 -2.78 7.53
N GLU A 84 10.79 -2.23 7.42
CA GLU A 84 9.86 -2.14 8.55
C GLU A 84 9.27 -3.51 8.95
N TYR A 85 9.17 -4.46 8.03
CA TYR A 85 8.82 -5.85 8.35
C TYR A 85 9.96 -6.55 9.11
N LYS A 86 11.21 -6.41 8.64
CA LYS A 86 12.39 -7.00 9.28
C LYS A 86 12.57 -6.56 10.73
N LYS A 87 12.27 -5.30 11.07
CA LYS A 87 12.37 -4.77 12.45
C LYS A 87 11.38 -5.40 13.44
N ARG A 88 10.35 -6.09 12.94
CA ARG A 88 9.33 -6.74 13.78
C ARG A 88 9.65 -8.20 14.08
N ARG A 89 10.73 -8.73 13.52
CA ARG A 89 11.20 -10.10 13.68
C ARG A 89 12.58 -10.10 14.34
#